data_AF-A0A821IC02-F1
#
_entry.id   AF-A0A821IC02-F1
#
_cell.length_a   1.000
_cell.length_b   1.000
_cell.length_c   1.000
_cell.angle_alpha   90.00
_cell.angle_beta   90.00
_cell.angle_gamma   90.00
#
_symmetry.space_group_name_H-M   'P 1'
#
loop_
_entity.id
_entity.type
_entity.pdbx_description
1 polymer ?
#
loop_
_entity_poly.entity_id
_entity_poly.type
_entity_poly.pdbx_seq_one_letter_code
_entity_poly.pdbx_strand_id
1 'polypeptide(L)'
;MIFFILILINHLGNVIGDIIPQQRDFHSATSLDGQMYVFGGRFDHIGHQQTAQSIYDNNLYIFNPEDNLWSVVTTRGEIPSGRRSHSAFVHDGKLYIFGGYNNVVGKHFNDLYEFNPLTLLWHCIKVHGIENPVPRRRQCCLIIDNRMYMFGGTSPISASTNINYTDEIQNTDPVGTILYDQSDLYVLDFAPTLRTLCLLFLAKRRIKMNILPKRFHQEYQLFAKSTLIRQRLTGETSG
;
A
#
# COMPACT_ATOMS: atom_id res chain seq x y z
N MET A 1 -4.75 -16.11 7.61
CA MET A 1 -5.43 -14.85 7.24
C MET A 1 -6.59 -15.03 6.24
N ILE A 2 -7.07 -16.25 5.98
CA ILE A 2 -8.36 -16.51 5.27
C ILE A 2 -9.52 -16.55 6.28
N PHE A 3 -9.21 -16.79 7.56
CA PHE A 3 -10.17 -16.96 8.64
C PHE A 3 -10.90 -15.68 9.10
N PHE A 4 -10.38 -14.48 8.85
CA PHE A 4 -10.94 -13.27 9.48
C PHE A 4 -12.29 -12.82 8.93
N ILE A 5 -12.52 -12.86 7.61
CA ILE A 5 -13.84 -12.53 7.04
C ILE A 5 -14.85 -13.67 7.32
N LEU A 6 -14.41 -14.93 7.33
CA LEU A 6 -15.29 -16.06 7.62
C LEU A 6 -15.79 -16.05 9.08
N ILE A 7 -14.98 -15.54 10.03
CA ILE A 7 -15.36 -15.45 11.44
C ILE A 7 -16.43 -14.37 11.67
N LEU A 8 -16.36 -13.22 10.98
CA LEU A 8 -17.39 -12.19 11.10
C LEU A 8 -18.75 -12.67 10.57
N ILE A 9 -18.77 -13.52 9.54
CA ILE A 9 -20.02 -14.07 8.99
C ILE A 9 -20.59 -15.19 9.85
N ASN A 10 -19.76 -16.02 10.50
CA ASN A 10 -20.24 -17.23 11.20
C ASN A 10 -20.42 -17.06 12.72
N HIS A 11 -19.80 -16.08 13.37
CA HIS A 11 -19.82 -15.98 14.84
C HIS A 11 -20.67 -14.83 15.39
N LEU A 12 -21.02 -13.83 14.57
CA LEU A 12 -21.80 -12.66 14.95
C LEU A 12 -23.23 -12.73 14.40
N GLY A 13 -24.05 -13.69 14.85
CA GLY A 13 -25.49 -13.72 14.53
C GLY A 13 -25.86 -13.51 13.06
N ASN A 14 -27.10 -13.08 12.78
CA ASN A 14 -27.47 -12.69 11.42
C ASN A 14 -26.78 -11.37 11.07
N VAL A 15 -25.75 -11.43 10.24
CA VAL A 15 -25.16 -10.25 9.59
C VAL A 15 -26.17 -9.69 8.59
N ILE A 16 -26.52 -8.41 8.73
CA ILE A 16 -27.51 -7.72 7.91
C ILE A 16 -26.75 -6.84 6.90
N GLY A 17 -27.27 -6.63 5.69
CA GLY A 17 -26.70 -5.70 4.72
C GLY A 17 -27.08 -5.98 3.28
N ASP A 18 -27.12 -4.92 2.47
CA ASP A 18 -27.55 -5.00 1.07
C ASP A 18 -26.46 -5.58 0.16
N ILE A 19 -25.17 -5.37 0.49
CA ILE A 19 -24.03 -5.78 -0.33
C ILE A 19 -22.89 -6.28 0.55
N ILE A 20 -22.75 -7.61 0.65
CA ILE A 20 -21.70 -8.30 1.40
C ILE A 20 -20.51 -8.59 0.45
N PRO A 21 -19.26 -8.37 0.87
CA PRO A 21 -18.11 -8.75 0.06
C PRO A 21 -18.08 -10.26 -0.16
N GLN A 22 -17.91 -10.67 -1.42
CA GLN A 22 -17.63 -12.07 -1.77
C GLN A 22 -16.38 -12.57 -1.02
N GLN A 23 -16.34 -13.88 -0.75
CA GLN A 23 -15.21 -14.53 -0.09
C GLN A 23 -13.91 -14.26 -0.85
N ARG A 24 -12.95 -13.64 -0.18
CA ARG A 24 -11.75 -13.11 -0.83
C ARG A 24 -10.48 -13.31 0.00
N ASP A 25 -9.38 -13.58 -0.68
CA ASP A 25 -8.06 -13.72 -0.07
C ASP A 25 -7.19 -12.50 -0.34
N PHE A 26 -6.20 -12.27 0.54
CA PHE A 26 -5.18 -11.24 0.38
C PHE A 26 -5.74 -9.82 0.20
N HIS A 27 -6.96 -9.58 0.70
CA HIS A 27 -7.52 -8.24 0.88
C HIS A 27 -6.83 -7.55 2.07
N SER A 28 -7.07 -6.25 2.22
CA SER A 28 -6.78 -5.54 3.47
C SER A 28 -8.06 -5.30 4.25
N ALA A 29 -7.98 -5.36 5.58
CA ALA A 29 -9.03 -4.92 6.49
C ALA A 29 -8.40 -3.92 7.47
N THR A 30 -8.89 -2.68 7.50
CA THR A 30 -8.31 -1.59 8.29
C THR A 30 -9.39 -0.91 9.12
N SER A 31 -9.14 -0.72 10.42
CA SER A 31 -10.04 -0.01 11.32
C SER A 31 -9.85 1.51 11.20
N LEU A 32 -10.94 2.24 11.00
CA LEU A 32 -10.99 3.70 10.98
C LEU A 32 -12.33 4.16 11.56
N ASP A 33 -12.30 5.04 12.55
CA ASP A 33 -13.48 5.62 13.20
C ASP A 33 -14.54 4.58 13.62
N GLY A 34 -14.08 3.50 14.29
CA GLY A 34 -14.93 2.42 14.78
C GLY A 34 -15.43 1.43 13.69
N GLN A 35 -15.17 1.72 12.42
CA GLN A 35 -15.60 0.89 11.29
C GLN A 35 -14.42 0.13 10.68
N MET A 36 -14.71 -1.03 10.09
CA MET A 36 -13.71 -1.82 9.37
C MET A 36 -13.87 -1.62 7.86
N TYR A 37 -12.84 -1.07 7.23
CA TYR A 37 -12.74 -0.86 5.80
C TYR A 37 -12.02 -2.04 5.14
N VAL A 38 -12.68 -2.68 4.17
CA VAL A 38 -12.13 -3.79 3.39
C VAL A 38 -11.98 -3.38 1.94
N PHE A 39 -10.76 -3.51 1.40
CA PHE A 39 -10.43 -3.16 0.03
C PHE A 39 -9.67 -4.28 -0.68
N GLY A 40 -10.01 -4.48 -1.95
CA GLY A 40 -9.32 -5.40 -2.86
C GLY A 40 -9.39 -6.85 -2.41
N GLY A 41 -8.28 -7.57 -2.60
CA GLY A 41 -8.23 -9.01 -2.56
C GLY A 41 -8.61 -9.65 -3.89
N ARG A 42 -8.49 -10.98 -3.94
CA ARG A 42 -8.97 -11.78 -5.07
C ARG A 42 -10.08 -12.71 -4.61
N PHE A 43 -11.04 -12.97 -5.50
CA PHE A 43 -12.00 -14.05 -5.35
C PHE A 43 -12.19 -14.78 -6.68
N ASP A 44 -12.89 -15.90 -6.65
CA ASP A 44 -13.21 -16.71 -7.84
C ASP A 44 -14.61 -17.28 -7.66
N HIS A 45 -15.34 -17.47 -8.77
CA HIS A 45 -16.67 -18.09 -8.76
C HIS A 45 -16.61 -19.61 -8.54
N ILE A 46 -15.46 -20.25 -8.81
CA ILE A 46 -15.32 -21.72 -8.82
C ILE A 46 -14.62 -22.25 -7.53
N GLY A 47 -14.24 -21.37 -6.59
CA GLY A 47 -13.72 -21.77 -5.27
C GLY A 47 -12.40 -21.09 -4.87
N HIS A 48 -11.59 -21.73 -4.01
CA HIS A 48 -10.42 -21.09 -3.38
C HIS A 48 -9.12 -21.10 -4.20
N GLN A 49 -9.07 -21.77 -5.35
CA GLN A 49 -7.84 -21.89 -6.14
C GLN A 49 -7.55 -20.66 -7.00
N GLN A 50 -6.28 -20.38 -7.30
CA GLN A 50 -5.90 -19.30 -8.23
C GLN A 50 -6.15 -19.80 -9.65
N THR A 51 -7.25 -19.37 -10.25
CA THR A 51 -7.53 -19.64 -11.67
C THR A 51 -7.31 -18.37 -12.51
N ALA A 52 -7.27 -18.56 -13.83
CA ALA A 52 -7.32 -17.46 -14.80
C ALA A 52 -8.60 -16.61 -14.70
N GLN A 53 -9.61 -17.06 -13.94
CA GLN A 53 -10.88 -16.35 -13.71
C GLN A 53 -10.89 -15.55 -12.40
N SER A 54 -9.73 -15.36 -11.75
CA SER A 54 -9.64 -14.55 -10.53
C SER A 54 -10.19 -13.14 -10.76
N ILE A 55 -11.15 -12.72 -9.92
CA ILE A 55 -11.77 -11.40 -9.98
C ILE A 55 -11.12 -10.48 -8.94
N TYR A 56 -10.91 -9.24 -9.37
CA TYR A 56 -10.32 -8.16 -8.57
C TYR A 56 -11.25 -6.94 -8.66
N ASP A 57 -12.19 -6.83 -7.74
CA ASP A 57 -12.98 -5.59 -7.62
C ASP A 57 -12.17 -4.48 -6.92
N ASN A 58 -12.60 -3.25 -7.15
CA ASN A 58 -12.08 -2.04 -6.50
C ASN A 58 -13.11 -1.42 -5.55
N ASN A 59 -14.09 -2.22 -5.10
CA ASN A 59 -15.09 -1.75 -4.15
C ASN A 59 -14.44 -1.52 -2.79
N LEU A 60 -14.89 -0.47 -2.10
CA LEU A 60 -14.56 -0.24 -0.70
C LEU A 60 -15.75 -0.69 0.14
N TYR A 61 -15.58 -1.81 0.83
CA TYR A 61 -16.58 -2.36 1.73
C TYR A 61 -16.35 -1.81 3.13
N ILE A 62 -17.44 -1.55 3.85
CA ILE A 62 -17.41 -1.13 5.24
C ILE A 62 -18.24 -2.11 6.05
N PHE A 63 -17.67 -2.56 7.16
CA PHE A 63 -18.39 -3.26 8.21
C PHE A 63 -18.51 -2.36 9.43
N ASN A 64 -19.75 -2.10 9.85
CA ASN A 64 -20.03 -1.51 11.15
C ASN A 64 -20.18 -2.64 12.18
N PRO A 65 -19.25 -2.78 13.15
CA PRO A 65 -19.36 -3.80 14.18
C PRO A 65 -20.48 -3.53 15.20
N GLU A 66 -20.94 -2.28 15.36
CA GLU A 66 -22.03 -1.95 16.29
C GLU A 66 -23.39 -2.46 15.77
N ASP A 67 -23.64 -2.25 14.48
CA ASP A 67 -24.88 -2.68 13.82
C ASP A 67 -24.78 -4.08 13.20
N ASN A 68 -23.58 -4.67 13.20
CA ASN A 68 -23.27 -5.90 12.47
C ASN A 68 -23.68 -5.82 10.99
N LEU A 69 -23.39 -4.66 10.37
CA LEU A 69 -23.90 -4.26 9.07
C LEU A 69 -22.76 -4.12 8.05
N TRP A 70 -22.90 -4.80 6.90
CA TRP A 70 -22.05 -4.54 5.73
C TRP A 70 -22.70 -3.52 4.80
N SER A 71 -21.86 -2.62 4.29
CA SER A 71 -22.20 -1.71 3.20
C SER A 71 -21.05 -1.60 2.21
N VAL A 72 -21.34 -1.08 1.03
CA VAL A 72 -20.34 -0.70 0.03
C VAL A 72 -20.43 0.80 -0.20
N VAL A 73 -19.28 1.47 -0.25
CA VAL A 73 -19.22 2.90 -0.48
C VAL A 73 -19.14 3.19 -1.96
N THR A 74 -20.02 4.06 -2.46
CA THR A 74 -19.83 4.68 -3.77
C THR A 74 -18.75 5.74 -3.69
N THR A 75 -17.51 5.32 -3.93
CA THR A 75 -16.35 6.22 -3.95
C THR A 75 -16.18 6.92 -5.29
N ARG A 76 -15.49 8.07 -5.30
CA ARG A 76 -15.24 8.90 -6.50
C ARG A 76 -13.75 9.28 -6.57
N GLY A 77 -13.33 9.92 -7.67
CA GLY A 77 -11.97 10.41 -7.86
C GLY A 77 -11.05 9.38 -8.55
N GLU A 78 -9.78 9.37 -8.16
CA GLU A 78 -8.77 8.47 -8.73
C GLU A 78 -8.83 7.10 -8.05
N ILE A 79 -9.87 6.32 -8.36
CA ILE A 79 -10.14 5.05 -7.69
C ILE A 79 -9.01 4.03 -8.00
N PRO A 80 -8.34 3.45 -6.99
CA PRO A 80 -7.34 2.42 -7.21
C PRO A 80 -7.92 1.21 -7.95
N SER A 81 -7.15 0.64 -8.87
CA SER A 81 -7.50 -0.64 -9.49
C SER A 81 -7.63 -1.76 -8.46
N GLY A 82 -8.53 -2.71 -8.71
CA GLY A 82 -8.65 -3.93 -7.92
C GLY A 82 -7.32 -4.66 -7.87
N ARG A 83 -6.92 -5.12 -6.67
CA ARG A 83 -5.58 -5.63 -6.40
C ARG A 83 -5.58 -6.51 -5.15
N ARG A 84 -4.60 -7.39 -5.05
CA ARG A 84 -4.37 -8.23 -3.88
C ARG A 84 -2.99 -7.99 -3.28
N SER A 85 -2.83 -8.40 -2.02
CA SER A 85 -1.54 -8.36 -1.32
C SER A 85 -0.91 -6.95 -1.30
N HIS A 86 -1.74 -5.91 -1.36
CA HIS A 86 -1.33 -4.54 -1.09
C HIS A 86 -1.23 -4.32 0.41
N SER A 87 -0.58 -3.22 0.79
CA SER A 87 -0.60 -2.73 2.17
C SER A 87 -1.72 -1.70 2.32
N ALA A 88 -2.36 -1.68 3.48
CA ALA A 88 -3.30 -0.64 3.87
C ALA A 88 -3.00 -0.13 5.27
N PHE A 89 -3.18 1.16 5.49
CA PHE A 89 -2.95 1.80 6.78
C PHE A 89 -3.78 3.06 6.92
N VAL A 90 -3.97 3.52 8.17
CA VAL A 90 -4.68 4.76 8.49
C VAL A 90 -3.69 5.78 9.01
N HIS A 91 -3.82 7.01 8.52
CA HIS A 91 -3.10 8.16 9.05
C HIS A 91 -3.98 9.41 8.93
N ASP A 92 -4.06 10.19 10.00
CA ASP A 92 -4.81 11.45 10.04
C ASP A 92 -6.26 11.34 9.52
N GLY A 93 -6.99 10.33 9.99
CA GLY A 93 -8.40 10.07 9.62
C GLY A 93 -8.61 9.60 8.17
N LYS A 94 -7.54 9.29 7.43
CA LYS A 94 -7.59 8.86 6.03
C LYS A 94 -7.05 7.44 5.87
N LEU A 95 -7.62 6.70 4.93
CA LEU A 95 -7.19 5.35 4.58
C LEU A 95 -6.20 5.42 3.41
N TYR A 96 -5.11 4.67 3.48
CA TYR A 96 -4.11 4.60 2.42
C TYR A 96 -3.96 3.18 1.89
N ILE A 97 -3.71 3.07 0.58
CA ILE A 97 -3.45 1.81 -0.12
C ILE A 97 -2.14 1.92 -0.89
N PHE A 98 -1.20 0.99 -0.66
CA PHE A 98 0.08 0.97 -1.35
C PHE A 98 0.37 -0.37 -2.05
N GLY A 99 0.78 -0.28 -3.30
CA GLY A 99 1.30 -1.40 -4.09
C GLY A 99 0.28 -2.52 -4.29
N GLY A 100 0.76 -3.77 -4.34
CA GLY A 100 -0.06 -4.96 -4.57
C GLY A 100 0.12 -5.54 -5.98
N TYR A 101 -0.77 -6.46 -6.33
CA TYR A 101 -0.72 -7.16 -7.62
C TYR A 101 -2.11 -7.47 -8.17
N ASN A 102 -2.27 -7.40 -9.48
CA ASN A 102 -3.45 -7.87 -10.19
C ASN A 102 -3.02 -8.81 -11.31
N ASN A 103 -3.43 -10.07 -11.19
CA ASN A 103 -3.05 -11.13 -12.12
C ASN A 103 -3.70 -11.00 -13.49
N VAL A 104 -4.94 -10.48 -13.55
CA VAL A 104 -5.69 -10.35 -14.81
C VAL A 104 -4.97 -9.42 -15.78
N VAL A 105 -4.35 -8.37 -15.24
CA VAL A 105 -3.53 -7.41 -16.01
C VAL A 105 -2.03 -7.67 -15.89
N GLY A 106 -1.61 -8.74 -15.21
CA GLY A 106 -0.20 -9.08 -14.99
C GLY A 106 0.64 -7.96 -14.37
N LYS A 107 0.05 -7.13 -13.48
CA LYS A 107 0.67 -5.88 -13.02
C LYS A 107 0.94 -5.88 -11.53
N HIS A 108 2.21 -5.65 -11.17
CA HIS A 108 2.61 -5.20 -9.84
C HIS A 108 2.48 -3.68 -9.74
N PHE A 109 2.10 -3.19 -8.56
CA PHE A 109 1.89 -1.77 -8.33
C PHE A 109 2.90 -1.19 -7.33
N ASN A 110 3.19 0.10 -7.45
CA ASN A 110 3.92 0.94 -6.48
C ASN A 110 3.26 2.32 -6.30
N ASP A 111 2.00 2.46 -6.71
CA ASP A 111 1.20 3.64 -6.47
C ASP A 111 0.72 3.68 -5.01
N LEU A 112 0.52 4.90 -4.51
CA LEU A 112 -0.02 5.19 -3.19
C LEU A 112 -1.34 5.95 -3.37
N TYR A 113 -2.43 5.43 -2.83
CA TYR A 113 -3.72 6.11 -2.82
C TYR A 113 -4.08 6.54 -1.41
N GLU A 114 -4.83 7.63 -1.33
CA GLU A 114 -5.45 8.16 -0.12
C GLU A 114 -6.97 8.21 -0.34
N PHE A 115 -7.74 7.70 0.60
CA PHE A 115 -9.18 7.82 0.68
C PHE A 115 -9.56 8.70 1.85
N ASN A 116 -10.35 9.74 1.57
CA ASN A 116 -10.94 10.57 2.61
C ASN A 116 -12.39 10.12 2.88
N PRO A 117 -12.70 9.59 4.07
CA PRO A 117 -14.04 9.10 4.39
C PRO A 117 -15.09 10.22 4.48
N LEU A 118 -14.70 11.48 4.68
CA LEU A 118 -15.63 12.61 4.74
C LEU A 118 -16.10 13.06 3.34
N THR A 119 -15.22 12.97 2.34
CA THR A 119 -15.53 13.40 0.96
C THR A 119 -15.86 12.25 0.02
N LEU A 120 -15.54 11.02 0.44
CA LEU A 120 -15.63 9.78 -0.34
C LEU A 120 -14.76 9.80 -1.61
N LEU A 121 -13.68 10.59 -1.58
CA LEU A 121 -12.75 10.76 -2.70
C LEU A 121 -11.48 9.95 -2.49
N TRP A 122 -11.06 9.27 -3.55
CA TRP A 122 -9.72 8.74 -3.72
C TRP A 122 -8.82 9.73 -4.44
N HIS A 123 -7.58 9.84 -3.98
CA HIS A 123 -6.50 10.60 -4.61
C HIS A 123 -5.27 9.72 -4.80
N CYS A 124 -4.64 9.80 -5.96
CA CYS A 124 -3.34 9.19 -6.20
C CYS A 124 -2.24 10.13 -5.69
N ILE A 125 -1.55 9.70 -4.63
CA ILE A 125 -0.55 10.51 -3.94
C ILE A 125 0.79 10.40 -4.67
N LYS A 126 1.30 11.55 -5.09
CA LYS A 126 2.67 11.67 -5.59
C LYS A 126 3.64 11.73 -4.42
N VAL A 127 4.55 10.78 -4.40
CA VAL A 127 5.59 10.66 -3.38
C VAL A 127 6.94 11.10 -3.96
N HIS A 128 7.69 11.87 -3.18
CA HIS A 128 8.99 12.40 -3.57
C HIS A 128 10.09 11.78 -2.71
N GLY A 129 11.01 11.07 -3.34
CA GLY A 129 12.23 10.55 -2.73
C GLY A 129 13.41 10.65 -3.69
N ILE A 130 14.54 10.09 -3.29
CA ILE A 130 15.65 9.81 -4.21
C ILE A 130 15.32 8.57 -5.02
N GLU A 131 14.91 7.52 -4.33
CA GLU A 131 14.47 6.25 -4.91
C GLU A 131 13.09 5.91 -4.35
N ASN A 132 12.16 5.64 -5.25
CA ASN A 132 10.84 5.16 -4.89
C ASN A 132 10.85 3.63 -4.83
N PRO A 133 9.98 3.00 -4.03
CA PRO A 133 9.89 1.56 -4.01
C PRO A 133 9.51 1.01 -5.38
N VAL A 134 10.19 -0.05 -5.80
CA VAL A 134 9.81 -0.80 -7.00
C VAL A 134 8.40 -1.40 -6.84
N PRO A 135 7.66 -1.64 -7.95
CA PRO A 135 6.40 -2.35 -7.94
C PRO A 135 6.48 -3.67 -7.17
N ARG A 136 5.65 -3.84 -6.15
CA ARG A 136 5.79 -4.95 -5.19
C ARG A 136 4.48 -5.28 -4.49
N ARG A 137 4.46 -6.43 -3.82
CA ARG A 137 3.33 -6.95 -3.04
C ARG A 137 3.82 -7.57 -1.73
N ARG A 138 2.90 -7.80 -0.78
CA ARG A 138 3.17 -8.45 0.53
C ARG A 138 4.20 -7.67 1.37
N GLN A 139 4.19 -6.35 1.28
CA GLN A 139 5.00 -5.49 2.13
C GLN A 139 4.39 -5.46 3.54
N CYS A 140 5.20 -5.10 4.53
CA CYS A 140 4.72 -4.72 5.85
C CYS A 140 4.77 -3.19 5.95
N CYS A 141 3.66 -2.55 6.35
CA CYS A 141 3.60 -1.12 6.63
C CYS A 141 3.21 -0.87 8.09
N LEU A 142 3.89 0.08 8.74
CA LEU A 142 3.62 0.48 10.12
C LEU A 142 3.59 2.02 10.20
N ILE A 143 2.60 2.57 10.90
CA ILE A 143 2.55 4.00 11.23
C ILE A 143 3.12 4.22 12.63
N ILE A 144 4.05 5.16 12.72
CA ILE A 144 4.55 5.71 13.98
C ILE A 144 4.55 7.23 13.82
N ASP A 145 3.76 7.92 14.65
CA ASP A 145 3.52 9.36 14.56
C ASP A 145 3.09 9.78 13.14
N ASN A 146 3.85 10.71 12.54
CA ASN A 146 3.62 11.22 11.19
C ASN A 146 4.45 10.50 10.12
N ARG A 147 4.83 9.25 10.36
CA ARG A 147 5.67 8.47 9.46
C ARG A 147 5.14 7.08 9.22
N MET A 148 5.11 6.67 7.95
CA MET A 148 4.88 5.29 7.56
C MET A 148 6.20 4.61 7.23
N TYR A 149 6.45 3.47 7.85
CA TYR A 149 7.60 2.61 7.62
C TYR A 149 7.14 1.42 6.79
N MET A 150 7.74 1.19 5.63
CA MET A 150 7.48 0.05 4.77
C MET A 150 8.72 -0.83 4.68
N PHE A 151 8.57 -2.12 4.98
CA PHE A 151 9.64 -3.10 4.88
C PHE A 151 9.29 -4.26 3.95
N GLY A 152 10.26 -4.62 3.12
CA GLY A 152 10.27 -5.85 2.31
C GLY A 152 9.17 -6.00 1.26
N GLY A 153 8.66 -7.23 1.15
CA GLY A 153 7.73 -7.67 0.11
C GLY A 153 8.42 -8.28 -1.12
N THR A 154 7.64 -8.78 -2.06
CA THR A 154 8.15 -9.40 -3.30
C THR A 154 7.94 -8.48 -4.50
N SER A 155 8.95 -8.32 -5.35
CA SER A 155 8.86 -7.57 -6.61
C SER A 155 9.34 -8.41 -7.81
N PRO A 156 8.90 -8.10 -9.04
CA PRO A 156 9.57 -8.60 -10.24
C PRO A 156 11.06 -8.21 -10.26
N ILE A 157 11.88 -9.06 -10.88
CA ILE A 157 13.28 -8.71 -11.16
C ILE A 157 13.30 -7.57 -12.18
N SER A 158 13.98 -6.47 -11.84
CA SER A 158 14.25 -5.41 -12.82
C SER A 158 15.27 -5.89 -13.84
N ALA A 159 15.16 -5.49 -15.11
CA ALA A 159 16.16 -5.81 -16.13
C ALA A 159 17.59 -5.33 -15.76
N SER A 160 17.73 -4.41 -14.81
CA SER A 160 19.00 -3.88 -14.30
C SER A 160 19.67 -4.72 -13.21
N THR A 161 18.99 -5.73 -12.65
CA THR A 161 19.54 -6.56 -11.57
C THR A 161 20.29 -7.77 -12.15
N ASN A 162 21.62 -7.67 -12.28
CA ASN A 162 22.50 -8.80 -12.59
C ASN A 162 22.60 -9.74 -11.38
N ILE A 163 21.59 -10.58 -11.18
CA ILE A 163 21.60 -11.61 -10.14
C ILE A 163 21.71 -12.97 -10.82
N ASN A 164 22.87 -13.61 -10.70
CA ASN A 164 23.09 -15.00 -11.10
C ASN A 164 22.47 -15.91 -10.02
N TYR A 165 21.22 -16.32 -10.21
CA TYR A 165 20.61 -17.34 -9.37
C TYR A 165 20.90 -18.73 -9.97
N THR A 166 21.80 -19.45 -9.32
CA THR A 166 21.89 -20.90 -9.42
C THR A 166 21.30 -21.46 -8.14
N ASP A 167 20.24 -22.26 -8.31
CA ASP A 167 19.58 -23.10 -7.31
C ASP A 167 18.45 -22.51 -6.45
N GLU A 168 17.39 -23.32 -6.39
CA GLU A 168 16.18 -23.29 -5.55
C GLU A 168 14.96 -22.46 -6.03
N ILE A 169 13.90 -23.21 -6.38
CA ILE A 169 12.48 -22.86 -6.62
C ILE A 169 12.26 -21.40 -7.05
N GLN A 170 12.13 -21.17 -8.36
CA GLN A 170 11.71 -19.88 -8.89
C GLN A 170 10.34 -19.50 -8.31
N ASN A 171 10.32 -18.61 -7.32
CA ASN A 171 9.10 -17.98 -6.83
C ASN A 171 8.55 -17.11 -7.96
N THR A 172 7.65 -17.66 -8.76
CA THR A 172 7.02 -16.95 -9.87
C THR A 172 5.68 -16.35 -9.45
N ASP A 173 5.30 -15.26 -10.09
CA ASP A 173 3.89 -14.88 -10.15
C ASP A 173 3.11 -15.86 -11.05
N PRO A 174 1.76 -15.82 -11.06
CA PRO A 174 0.99 -16.75 -11.88
C PRO A 174 1.15 -16.54 -13.40
N VAL A 175 1.84 -15.48 -13.84
CA VAL A 175 2.18 -15.20 -15.25
C VAL A 175 3.60 -15.71 -15.58
N GLY A 176 4.31 -16.30 -14.61
CA GLY A 176 5.66 -16.84 -14.79
C GLY A 176 6.78 -15.84 -14.54
N THR A 177 6.47 -14.64 -14.05
CA THR A 177 7.48 -13.61 -13.71
C THR A 177 8.25 -14.03 -12.47
N ILE A 178 9.57 -14.10 -12.55
CA ILE A 178 10.42 -14.38 -11.39
C ILE A 178 10.34 -13.21 -10.40
N LEU A 179 10.05 -13.54 -9.14
CA LEU A 179 9.94 -12.58 -8.05
C LEU A 179 11.14 -12.68 -7.10
N TYR A 180 11.51 -11.53 -6.54
CA TYR A 180 12.60 -11.37 -5.59
C TYR A 180 12.07 -10.79 -4.27
N ASP A 181 12.55 -11.35 -3.14
CA ASP A 181 12.24 -10.86 -1.80
C ASP A 181 13.09 -9.64 -1.46
N GLN A 182 12.43 -8.54 -1.16
CA GLN A 182 13.06 -7.29 -0.79
C GLN A 182 13.39 -7.26 0.71
N SER A 183 14.52 -6.64 1.04
CA SER A 183 14.98 -6.39 2.42
C SER A 183 15.23 -4.90 2.70
N ASP A 184 14.70 -4.04 1.83
CA ASP A 184 14.78 -2.59 1.95
C ASP A 184 13.72 -2.03 2.93
N LEU A 185 14.02 -0.84 3.44
CA LEU A 185 13.14 -0.06 4.30
C LEU A 185 12.87 1.28 3.63
N TYR A 186 11.61 1.69 3.57
CA TYR A 186 11.21 3.04 3.16
C TYR A 186 10.47 3.74 4.29
N VAL A 187 10.66 5.04 4.40
CA VAL A 187 9.99 5.90 5.39
C VAL A 187 9.28 7.02 4.65
N LEU A 188 7.95 6.99 4.62
CA LEU A 188 7.12 8.09 4.13
C LEU A 188 6.82 9.06 5.27
N ASP A 189 7.35 10.28 5.17
CA ASP A 189 7.11 11.36 6.13
C ASP A 189 5.93 12.23 5.66
N PHE A 190 4.87 12.25 6.46
CA PHE A 190 3.66 13.06 6.24
C PHE A 190 3.82 14.50 6.72
N ALA A 191 4.78 14.76 7.62
CA ALA A 191 5.04 16.06 8.20
C ALA A 191 6.54 16.41 8.12
N PRO A 192 7.11 16.50 6.90
CA PRO A 192 8.54 16.74 6.73
C PRO A 192 8.94 18.09 7.32
N THR A 193 9.97 18.09 8.16
CA THR A 193 10.55 19.34 8.66
C THR A 193 11.27 20.09 7.55
N LEU A 194 11.53 21.40 7.74
CA LEU A 194 12.38 22.17 6.82
C LEU A 194 13.74 21.49 6.61
N ARG A 195 14.30 20.89 7.67
CA ARG A 195 15.54 20.11 7.61
C ARG A 195 15.42 18.91 6.66
N THR A 196 14.34 18.14 6.77
CA THR A 196 14.04 17.01 5.87
C THR A 196 13.92 17.47 4.42
N LEU A 197 13.24 18.58 4.18
CA LEU A 197 13.09 19.16 2.83
C LEU A 197 14.42 19.65 2.25
N CYS A 198 15.26 20.29 3.07
CA CYS A 198 16.61 20.70 2.67
C CYS A 198 17.47 19.47 2.31
N LEU A 199 17.44 18.41 3.11
CA LEU A 199 18.17 17.17 2.81
C LEU A 199 17.70 16.55 1.49
N LEU A 200 16.38 16.49 1.25
CA LEU A 200 15.83 16.03 -0.03
C LEU A 200 16.33 16.86 -1.21
N PHE A 201 16.35 18.18 -1.07
CA PHE A 201 16.83 19.09 -2.11
C PHE A 201 18.31 18.87 -2.41
N LEU A 202 19.15 18.78 -1.38
CA LEU A 202 20.59 18.52 -1.53
C LEU A 202 20.82 17.19 -2.26
N ALA A 203 20.05 16.17 -1.88
CA ALA A 203 20.22 14.83 -2.40
C ALA A 203 19.74 14.68 -3.85
N LYS A 204 18.61 15.31 -4.20
CA LYS A 204 18.16 15.42 -5.60
C LYS A 204 19.17 16.15 -6.49
N ARG A 205 19.92 17.11 -5.96
CA ARG A 205 20.99 17.83 -6.68
C ARG A 205 22.33 17.12 -6.70
N ARG A 206 22.44 15.93 -6.09
CA ARG A 206 23.70 15.15 -5.99
C ARG A 206 24.88 16.01 -5.47
N ILE A 207 24.59 16.90 -4.52
CA ILE A 207 25.64 17.76 -3.93
C ILE A 207 26.64 16.89 -3.19
N LYS A 208 27.93 17.11 -3.44
CA LYS A 208 28.98 16.31 -2.82
C LYS A 208 29.01 16.55 -1.31
N MET A 209 29.05 15.45 -0.57
CA MET A 209 28.99 15.44 0.89
C MET A 209 30.11 16.23 1.58
N ASN A 210 31.29 16.27 0.96
CA ASN A 210 32.43 17.01 1.46
C ASN A 210 32.21 18.53 1.57
N ILE A 211 31.16 19.07 0.95
CA ILE A 211 30.78 20.48 1.03
C ILE A 211 29.90 20.76 2.26
N LEU A 212 29.24 19.73 2.81
CA LEU A 212 28.40 19.88 4.00
C LEU A 212 29.26 19.85 5.27
N PRO A 213 28.85 20.51 6.37
CA PRO A 213 29.48 20.32 7.67
C PRO A 213 29.46 18.85 8.12
N LYS A 214 30.53 18.38 8.78
CA LYS A 214 30.69 16.98 9.24
C LYS A 214 29.47 16.43 9.98
N ARG A 215 28.83 17.25 10.83
CA ARG A 215 27.63 16.88 11.60
C ARG A 215 26.44 16.41 10.76
N PHE A 216 26.34 16.80 9.49
CA PHE A 216 25.23 16.43 8.61
C PHE A 216 25.51 15.21 7.74
N HIS A 217 26.74 14.67 7.76
CA HIS A 217 27.11 13.57 6.88
C HIS A 217 26.36 12.28 7.20
N GLN A 218 26.30 11.89 8.47
CA GLN A 218 25.59 10.68 8.87
C GLN A 218 24.09 10.78 8.53
N GLU A 219 23.50 11.93 8.82
CA GLU A 219 22.08 12.17 8.56
C GLU A 219 21.76 12.15 7.06
N TYR A 220 22.55 12.81 6.22
CA TYR A 220 22.31 12.79 4.77
C TYR A 220 22.53 11.38 4.19
N GLN A 221 23.50 10.61 4.70
CA GLN A 221 23.68 9.21 4.30
C GLN A 221 22.47 8.34 4.64
N LEU A 222 21.87 8.55 5.82
CA LEU A 222 20.65 7.83 6.23
C LEU A 222 19.44 8.28 5.40
N PHE A 223 19.26 9.59 5.23
CA PHE A 223 18.16 10.17 4.46
C PHE A 223 18.15 9.67 3.00
N ALA A 224 19.33 9.62 2.38
CA ALA A 224 19.45 9.32 0.95
C ALA A 224 19.05 7.89 0.56
N LYS A 225 18.91 6.98 1.51
CA LYS A 225 18.64 5.56 1.22
C LYS A 225 17.16 5.19 1.20
N SER A 226 16.29 5.97 1.85
CA SER A 226 14.98 5.41 2.23
C SER A 226 13.89 6.42 2.54
N THR A 227 14.17 7.73 2.54
CA THR A 227 13.15 8.72 2.94
C THR A 227 12.34 9.24 1.76
N LEU A 228 11.03 9.13 1.90
CA LEU A 228 9.99 9.55 0.98
C LEU A 228 9.16 10.65 1.65
N ILE A 229 8.67 11.61 0.86
CA ILE A 229 7.85 12.72 1.36
C ILE A 229 6.58 12.82 0.53
N ARG A 230 5.43 12.93 1.21
CA ARG A 230 4.14 13.20 0.57
C ARG A 230 4.13 14.62 -0.01
N GLN A 231 3.75 14.76 -1.28
CA GLN A 231 3.42 16.08 -1.83
C GLN A 231 2.13 16.60 -1.17
N ARG A 232 2.18 17.77 -0.53
CA ARG A 232 0.95 18.48 -0.19
C ARG A 232 0.28 18.90 -1.49
N LEU A 233 -0.96 18.46 -1.71
CA LEU A 233 -1.81 19.00 -2.76
C LEU A 233 -1.94 20.50 -2.47
N THR A 234 -1.52 21.33 -3.41
CA THR A 234 -1.65 22.79 -3.32
C THR A 234 -3.14 23.13 -3.30
N GLY A 235 -3.74 23.22 -2.11
CA GLY A 235 -5.18 23.46 -1.94
C GLY A 235 -5.70 23.28 -0.51
N GLU A 236 -5.06 22.48 0.34
CA GLU A 236 -5.43 22.37 1.75
C GLU A 236 -4.69 23.45 2.58
N THR A 237 -5.19 24.69 2.53
CA THR A 237 -4.91 25.66 3.61
C THR A 237 -5.72 25.23 4.83
N SER A 238 -5.04 24.84 5.90
CA SER A 238 -5.63 24.71 7.23
C SER A 238 -6.17 26.08 7.65
N GLY A 239 -7.48 26.24 7.58
CA GLY A 239 -8.23 27.25 8.31
C GLY A 239 -8.61 26.72 9.69
#